data_AF-A0A9D4KIW2-F1
#
_entry.id   AF-A0A9D4KIW2-F1
#
_cell.length_a   1.000
_cell.length_b   1.000
_cell.length_c   1.000
_cell.angle_alpha   90.00
_cell.angle_beta   90.00
_cell.angle_gamma   90.00
#
_symmetry.space_group_name_H-M   'P 1'
#
loop_
_entity.id
_entity.type
_entity.pdbx_description
1 polymer ?
#
loop_
_entity_poly.entity_id
_entity_poly.type
_entity_poly.pdbx_seq_one_letter_code
_entity_poly.pdbx_strand_id
1 'polypeptide(L)'
;MVQAKVQALLNSAFKKHRHDKPNCEGDLNFDAANSVRWGLGWRERLKCTKCSYMSDYHNLYEEVENKKVPGRRAAKVNIGLQLGLCTTLISNIGVRRMFNNANIIAPNQAAMQRLSNKVNEKIQSVNIRDLHEQRVTLVKENAIIGKKKCQNCKCGG
;
A
#
# COMPACT_ATOMS: atom_id res chain seq x y z
N MET A 1 -9.85 -6.95 -6.68
CA MET A 1 -8.37 -7.06 -6.62
C MET A 1 -7.88 -8.17 -5.68
N VAL A 2 -8.25 -8.16 -4.39
CA VAL A 2 -7.88 -9.26 -3.45
C VAL A 2 -8.50 -10.59 -3.85
N GLN A 3 -9.78 -10.59 -4.25
CA GLN A 3 -10.49 -11.80 -4.73
C GLN A 3 -9.73 -12.52 -5.85
N ALA A 4 -9.25 -11.80 -6.87
CA ALA A 4 -8.48 -12.40 -7.97
C ALA A 4 -7.19 -13.08 -7.50
N LYS A 5 -6.51 -12.51 -6.50
CA LYS A 5 -5.29 -13.09 -5.91
C LYS A 5 -5.60 -14.33 -5.06
N VAL A 6 -6.71 -14.31 -4.31
CA VAL A 6 -7.21 -15.48 -3.58
C VAL A 6 -7.62 -16.59 -4.53
N GLN A 7 -8.36 -16.27 -5.59
CA GLN A 7 -8.73 -17.22 -6.65
C GLN A 7 -7.49 -17.82 -7.31
N ALA A 8 -6.47 -17.01 -7.60
CA ALA A 8 -5.21 -17.50 -8.17
C ALA A 8 -4.49 -18.47 -7.21
N LEU A 9 -4.42 -18.16 -5.91
CA LEU A 9 -3.86 -19.05 -4.89
C LEU A 9 -4.63 -20.37 -4.80
N LEU A 10 -5.96 -20.31 -4.70
CA LEU A 10 -6.81 -21.50 -4.62
C LEU A 10 -6.63 -22.37 -5.87
N ASN A 11 -6.79 -21.78 -7.05
CA ASN A 11 -6.71 -22.49 -8.32
C ASN A 11 -5.33 -23.13 -8.53
N SER A 12 -4.24 -22.43 -8.18
CA SER A 12 -2.88 -22.99 -8.32
C SER A 12 -2.65 -24.13 -7.32
N ALA A 13 -3.06 -23.95 -6.07
CA ALA A 13 -2.87 -24.94 -5.01
C ALA A 13 -3.71 -26.20 -5.25
N PHE A 14 -4.99 -26.07 -5.60
CA PHE A 14 -5.85 -27.23 -5.88
C PHE A 14 -5.33 -28.05 -7.07
N LYS A 15 -4.91 -27.37 -8.15
CA LYS A 15 -4.34 -28.06 -9.33
C LYS A 15 -3.07 -28.81 -8.98
N LYS A 16 -2.14 -28.18 -8.25
CA LYS A 16 -0.90 -28.81 -7.79
C LYS A 16 -1.17 -29.98 -6.84
N HIS A 17 -2.01 -29.79 -5.82
CA HIS A 17 -2.36 -30.85 -4.87
C HIS A 17 -2.95 -32.08 -5.55
N ARG A 18 -3.91 -31.89 -6.48
CA ARG A 18 -4.52 -32.99 -7.23
C ARG A 18 -3.52 -33.72 -8.13
N HIS A 19 -2.53 -33.01 -8.66
CA HIS A 19 -1.47 -33.59 -9.47
C HIS A 19 -0.49 -34.41 -8.61
N ASP A 20 -0.01 -33.84 -7.51
CA ASP A 20 1.04 -34.44 -6.67
C ASP A 20 0.50 -35.54 -5.74
N LYS A 21 -0.77 -35.43 -5.34
CA LYS A 21 -1.46 -36.27 -4.36
C LYS A 21 -2.87 -36.62 -4.84
N PRO A 22 -3.02 -37.36 -5.96
CA PRO A 22 -4.31 -37.58 -6.64
C PRO A 22 -5.35 -38.31 -5.78
N ASN A 23 -4.90 -39.14 -4.83
CA ASN A 23 -5.77 -39.92 -3.94
C ASN A 23 -5.98 -39.27 -2.56
N CYS A 24 -5.48 -38.04 -2.36
CA CYS A 24 -5.63 -37.35 -1.09
C CYS A 24 -6.99 -36.64 -1.01
N GLU A 25 -7.84 -37.10 -0.11
CA GLU A 25 -9.15 -36.50 0.21
C GLU A 25 -9.06 -35.46 1.34
N GLY A 26 -7.92 -34.78 1.45
CA GLY A 26 -7.71 -33.76 2.48
C GLY A 26 -8.11 -32.37 1.98
N ASP A 27 -8.67 -31.57 2.87
CA ASP A 27 -9.01 -30.18 2.59
C ASP A 27 -7.77 -29.30 2.53
N LEU A 28 -7.79 -28.29 1.67
CA LEU A 28 -6.78 -27.24 1.63
C LEU A 28 -7.23 -26.05 2.47
N ASN A 29 -6.55 -25.84 3.59
CA ASN A 29 -6.82 -24.74 4.51
C ASN A 29 -5.69 -23.70 4.46
N PHE A 30 -6.01 -22.45 4.78
CA PHE A 30 -4.98 -21.44 5.02
C PHE A 30 -4.06 -21.90 6.15
N ASP A 31 -2.76 -21.78 5.93
CA ASP A 31 -1.77 -22.07 6.96
C ASP A 31 -1.64 -20.90 7.94
N ALA A 32 -2.70 -20.67 8.71
CA ALA A 32 -2.86 -19.53 9.61
C ALA A 32 -1.67 -19.32 10.57
N ALA A 33 -1.03 -20.42 11.00
CA ALA A 33 0.13 -20.39 11.90
C ALA A 33 1.38 -19.76 11.23
N ASN A 34 1.48 -19.85 9.90
CA ASN A 34 2.61 -19.33 9.12
C ASN A 34 2.19 -18.20 8.17
N SER A 35 0.98 -17.66 8.32
CA SER A 35 0.52 -16.50 7.55
C SER A 35 1.42 -15.30 7.81
N VAL A 36 1.97 -14.72 6.74
CA VAL A 36 2.93 -13.61 6.86
C VAL A 36 2.25 -12.29 6.63
N ARG A 37 2.16 -11.49 7.69
CA ARG A 37 1.57 -10.16 7.65
C ARG A 37 2.56 -9.08 7.20
N TRP A 38 2.09 -8.14 6.38
CA TRP A 38 2.85 -6.98 5.88
C TRP A 38 2.01 -5.70 5.92
N GLY A 39 1.88 -5.12 7.12
CA GLY A 39 0.97 -4.00 7.36
C GLY A 39 -0.49 -4.47 7.25
N LEU A 40 -1.23 -3.96 6.27
CA LEU A 40 -2.57 -4.43 5.91
C LEU A 40 -2.57 -5.53 4.84
N GLY A 41 -1.41 -5.86 4.27
CA GLY A 41 -1.28 -6.95 3.30
C GLY A 41 -1.00 -8.30 3.96
N TRP A 42 -1.49 -9.38 3.36
CA TRP A 42 -1.23 -10.75 3.76
C TRP A 42 -0.49 -11.52 2.67
N ARG A 43 0.48 -12.34 3.09
CA ARG A 43 1.13 -13.34 2.25
C ARG A 43 0.78 -14.71 2.82
N GLU A 44 0.01 -15.46 2.04
CA GLU A 44 -0.66 -16.67 2.47
C GLU A 44 -0.18 -17.88 1.68
N ARG A 45 -0.34 -19.06 2.28
CA ARG A 45 -0.24 -20.34 1.58
C ARG A 45 -1.34 -21.28 2.08
N LEU A 46 -1.61 -22.32 1.31
CA LEU A 46 -2.53 -23.38 1.70
C LEU A 46 -1.76 -24.63 2.10
N LYS A 47 -2.27 -25.35 3.09
CA LYS A 47 -1.77 -26.67 3.50
C LYS A 47 -2.89 -27.69 3.47
N CYS A 48 -2.55 -28.93 3.16
CA CYS A 48 -3.49 -30.04 3.25
C CYS A 48 -3.67 -30.47 4.72
N THR A 49 -4.88 -30.88 5.09
CA THR A 49 -5.18 -31.43 6.42
C THR A 49 -4.77 -32.89 6.61
N LYS A 50 -4.60 -33.65 5.52
CA LYS A 50 -4.30 -35.11 5.57
C LYS A 50 -2.88 -35.47 5.12
N CYS A 51 -2.31 -34.75 4.15
CA CYS A 51 -0.98 -35.05 3.62
C CYS A 51 0.00 -33.88 3.87
N SER A 52 1.27 -34.09 3.55
CA SER A 52 2.33 -33.10 3.72
C SER A 52 2.34 -31.96 2.69
N TYR A 53 1.32 -31.86 1.84
CA TYR A 53 1.25 -30.83 0.81
C TYR A 53 1.14 -29.43 1.41
N MET A 54 1.96 -28.51 0.90
CA MET A 54 1.89 -27.08 1.15
C MET A 54 2.09 -26.34 -0.17
N SER A 55 1.26 -25.32 -0.43
CA SER A 55 1.45 -24.46 -1.59
C SER A 55 2.62 -23.49 -1.39
N ASP A 56 3.06 -22.91 -2.49
CA ASP A 56 3.91 -21.72 -2.44
C ASP A 56 3.18 -20.55 -1.76
N TYR A 57 3.95 -19.60 -1.24
CA TYR A 57 3.38 -18.37 -0.69
C TYR A 57 2.94 -17.40 -1.78
N HIS A 58 1.70 -16.93 -1.70
CA HIS A 58 1.13 -15.91 -2.56
C HIS A 58 0.90 -14.60 -1.79
N ASN A 59 1.32 -13.48 -2.37
CA ASN A 59 0.94 -12.16 -1.89
C ASN A 59 -0.53 -11.89 -2.25
N LEU A 60 -1.40 -11.73 -1.25
CA LEU A 60 -2.81 -11.33 -1.42
C LEU A 60 -2.98 -9.81 -1.57
N TYR A 61 -1.88 -9.09 -1.76
CA TYR A 61 -1.82 -7.66 -2.00
C TYR A 61 -1.02 -7.36 -3.27
N GLU A 62 -1.16 -6.15 -3.79
CA GLU A 62 -0.30 -5.63 -4.84
C GLU A 62 0.90 -4.92 -4.25
N GLU A 63 2.07 -5.12 -4.84
CA GLU A 63 3.28 -4.40 -4.48
C GLU A 63 3.39 -3.11 -5.28
N VAL A 64 3.93 -2.07 -4.66
CA VAL A 64 4.32 -0.86 -5.37
C VAL A 64 5.56 -1.20 -6.18
N GLU A 65 5.52 -0.91 -7.47
CA GLU A 65 6.70 -1.02 -8.31
C GLU A 65 7.71 0.05 -7.91
N ASN A 66 8.84 -0.39 -7.37
CA ASN A 66 9.96 0.50 -7.13
C ASN A 66 11.25 -0.24 -7.47
N LYS A 67 11.82 0.07 -8.64
CA LYS A 67 12.99 -0.62 -9.20
C LYS A 67 14.30 -0.31 -8.46
N LYS A 68 14.31 0.65 -7.52
CA LYS A 68 15.55 1.28 -7.04
C LYS A 68 15.95 0.97 -5.59
N VAL A 69 15.18 0.19 -4.82
CA VAL A 69 15.49 -0.03 -3.40
C VAL A 69 15.58 -1.53 -3.07
N PRO A 70 16.71 -2.00 -2.50
CA PRO A 70 16.81 -3.36 -1.97
C PRO A 70 15.76 -3.64 -0.88
N GLY A 71 15.22 -4.87 -0.85
CA GLY A 71 14.32 -5.34 0.20
C GLY A 71 12.85 -5.52 -0.24
N ARG A 72 12.00 -5.87 0.72
CA ARG A 72 10.58 -6.20 0.47
C ARG A 72 9.81 -4.96 0.03
N ARG A 73 9.11 -5.06 -1.11
CA ARG A 73 8.31 -3.97 -1.66
C ARG A 73 7.12 -3.64 -0.75
N ALA A 74 6.76 -2.37 -0.69
CA ALA A 74 5.60 -1.91 0.06
C ALA A 74 4.32 -2.43 -0.59
N ALA A 75 3.35 -2.88 0.21
CA ALA A 75 2.01 -3.16 -0.30
C ALA A 75 1.32 -1.85 -0.71
N LYS A 76 0.69 -1.81 -1.90
CA LYS A 76 -0.07 -0.65 -2.38
C LYS A 76 -1.13 -0.20 -1.37
N VAL A 77 -1.79 -1.14 -0.70
CA VAL A 77 -2.79 -0.83 0.35
C VAL A 77 -2.20 -0.03 1.52
N ASN A 78 -0.95 -0.28 1.90
CA ASN A 78 -0.31 0.46 2.98
C ASN A 78 0.00 1.91 2.57
N ILE A 79 0.44 2.11 1.32
CA ILE A 79 0.68 3.45 0.76
C ILE A 79 -0.64 4.19 0.58
N GLY A 80 -1.65 3.52 0.01
CA GLY A 80 -2.99 4.10 -0.18
C GLY A 80 -3.61 4.56 1.13
N LEU A 81 -3.47 3.78 2.20
CA LEU A 81 -3.87 4.21 3.55
C LEU A 81 -3.17 5.51 3.93
N GLN A 82 -1.83 5.57 3.84
CA GLN A 82 -1.09 6.76 4.25
C GLN A 82 -1.40 7.99 3.39
N LEU A 83 -1.59 7.83 2.09
CA LEU A 83 -2.05 8.91 1.21
C LEU A 83 -3.41 9.45 1.65
N GLY A 84 -4.35 8.57 1.97
CA GLY A 84 -5.65 8.96 2.52
C GLY A 84 -5.53 9.66 3.87
N LEU A 85 -4.59 9.24 4.72
CA LEU A 85 -4.38 9.87 6.01
C LEU A 85 -3.76 11.27 5.88
N CYS A 86 -2.86 11.49 4.93
CA CYS A 86 -2.25 12.80 4.68
C CYS A 86 -3.27 13.89 4.35
N THR A 87 -4.45 13.53 3.84
CA THR A 87 -5.55 14.46 3.54
C THR A 87 -6.59 14.54 4.65
N THR A 88 -6.38 13.88 5.79
CA THR A 88 -7.32 13.85 6.93
C THR A 88 -6.64 14.33 8.21
N LEU A 89 -7.44 14.71 9.21
CA LEU A 89 -6.94 15.06 10.55
C LEU A 89 -6.74 13.82 11.45
N ILE A 90 -6.65 12.61 10.89
CA ILE A 90 -6.55 11.37 11.66
C ILE A 90 -5.09 10.96 11.78
N SER A 91 -4.60 10.88 13.03
CA SER A 91 -3.25 10.39 13.29
C SER A 91 -3.13 8.87 13.09
N ASN A 92 -1.89 8.38 12.93
CA ASN A 92 -1.61 6.94 12.90
C ASN A 92 -2.16 6.21 14.15
N ILE A 93 -2.18 6.86 15.31
CA ILE A 93 -2.78 6.30 16.54
C ILE A 93 -4.30 6.21 16.41
N GLY A 94 -4.94 7.28 15.90
CA GLY A 94 -6.38 7.30 15.66
C GLY A 94 -6.84 6.17 14.75
N VAL A 95 -6.14 5.96 13.64
CA VAL A 95 -6.43 4.86 12.70
C VAL A 95 -6.26 3.49 13.34
N ARG A 96 -5.21 3.28 14.15
CA ARG A 96 -5.04 2.01 14.87
C ARG A 96 -6.21 1.74 15.80
N ARG A 97 -6.73 2.76 16.50
CA ARG A 97 -7.95 2.64 17.31
C ARG A 97 -9.16 2.27 16.47
N MET A 98 -9.34 2.89 15.30
CA MET A 98 -10.43 2.54 14.37
C MET A 98 -10.33 1.08 13.91
N PHE A 99 -9.14 0.62 13.52
CA PHE A 99 -8.94 -0.78 13.14
C PHE A 99 -9.25 -1.74 14.28
N ASN A 100 -8.78 -1.46 15.48
CA ASN A 100 -9.07 -2.31 16.64
C ASN A 100 -10.59 -2.40 16.93
N ASN A 101 -11.32 -1.27 16.86
CA ASN A 101 -12.78 -1.26 17.02
C ASN A 101 -13.52 -1.98 15.88
N ALA A 102 -12.93 -2.05 14.69
CA ALA A 102 -13.47 -2.78 13.55
C ALA A 102 -13.04 -4.27 13.52
N ASN A 103 -12.40 -4.78 14.57
CA ASN A 103 -11.81 -6.13 14.62
C ASN A 103 -10.79 -6.40 13.48
N ILE A 104 -10.18 -5.34 12.96
CA ILE A 104 -9.08 -5.42 11.99
C ILE A 104 -7.79 -5.34 12.78
N ILE A 105 -6.90 -6.33 12.61
CA ILE A 105 -5.60 -6.29 13.28
C ILE A 105 -4.85 -5.06 12.76
N ALA A 106 -4.52 -4.11 13.63
CA ALA A 106 -3.89 -2.86 13.21
C ALA A 106 -2.40 -3.05 12.87
N PRO A 107 -1.83 -2.31 11.90
CA PRO A 107 -0.39 -2.32 11.66
C PRO A 107 0.40 -1.78 12.86
N ASN A 108 1.69 -2.10 12.91
CA ASN A 108 2.58 -1.54 13.92
C ASN A 108 2.74 -0.02 13.71
N GLN A 109 2.59 0.75 14.78
CA GLN A 109 2.66 2.22 14.74
C GLN A 109 4.01 2.76 14.25
N ALA A 110 5.14 2.19 14.68
CA ALA A 110 6.44 2.63 14.23
C ALA A 110 6.61 2.38 12.72
N ALA A 111 6.08 1.28 12.21
CA ALA A 111 6.06 1.01 10.77
C ALA A 111 5.15 1.99 10.01
N MET A 112 3.97 2.31 10.56
CA MET A 112 3.08 3.33 9.98
C MET A 112 3.74 4.71 9.96
N GLN A 113 4.45 5.10 11.02
CA GLN A 113 5.14 6.40 11.07
C GLN A 113 6.27 6.48 10.05
N ARG A 114 7.11 5.45 9.92
CA ARG A 114 8.15 5.40 8.88
C ARG A 114 7.55 5.50 7.48
N LEU A 115 6.41 4.86 7.26
CA LEU A 115 5.72 4.93 5.98
C LEU A 115 5.12 6.31 5.71
N SER A 116 4.52 6.93 6.73
CA SER A 116 3.99 8.30 6.68
C SER A 116 5.08 9.29 6.28
N ASN A 117 6.25 9.24 6.92
CA ASN A 117 7.37 10.12 6.58
C ASN A 117 7.78 9.98 5.10
N LYS A 118 7.94 8.74 4.62
CA LYS A 118 8.28 8.45 3.22
C LYS A 118 7.23 8.93 2.22
N VAL A 119 5.95 8.80 2.56
CA VAL A 119 4.85 9.28 1.72
C VAL A 119 4.82 10.81 1.72
N ASN A 120 5.00 11.44 2.88
CA ASN A 120 4.99 12.89 3.03
C ASN A 120 6.11 13.57 2.25
N GLU A 121 7.33 13.02 2.26
CA GLU A 121 8.44 13.48 1.41
C GLU A 121 8.03 13.49 -0.07
N LYS A 122 7.32 12.44 -0.53
CA LYS A 122 6.88 12.36 -1.91
C LYS A 122 5.77 13.37 -2.21
N ILE A 123 4.81 13.56 -1.31
CA ILE A 123 3.75 14.57 -1.45
C ILE A 123 4.36 15.97 -1.53
N GLN A 124 5.28 16.32 -0.62
CA GLN A 124 5.97 17.60 -0.64
C GLN A 124 6.68 17.85 -1.99
N SER A 125 7.37 16.83 -2.51
CA SER A 125 8.02 16.95 -3.82
C SER A 125 7.03 17.22 -4.97
N VAL A 126 5.84 16.62 -4.92
CA VAL A 126 4.78 16.83 -5.91
C VAL A 126 4.18 18.23 -5.76
N ASN A 127 3.91 18.66 -4.52
CA ASN A 127 3.33 19.97 -4.22
C ASN A 127 4.26 21.12 -4.65
N ILE A 128 5.56 21.02 -4.37
CA ILE A 128 6.53 22.04 -4.78
C ILE A 128 6.56 22.19 -6.30
N ARG A 129 6.52 21.06 -7.03
CA ARG A 129 6.47 21.06 -8.49
C ARG A 129 5.18 21.68 -9.01
N ASP A 130 4.03 21.30 -8.45
CA ASP A 130 2.72 21.84 -8.82
C ASP A 130 2.65 23.36 -8.59
N LEU A 131 3.08 23.85 -7.41
CA LEU A 131 3.16 25.28 -7.13
C LEU A 131 4.09 26.03 -8.08
N HIS A 132 5.18 25.40 -8.51
CA HIS A 132 6.08 25.98 -9.51
C HIS A 132 5.39 26.11 -10.88
N GLU A 133 4.70 25.07 -11.33
CA GLU A 133 3.95 25.08 -12.60
C GLU A 133 2.83 26.12 -12.59
N GLN A 134 2.04 26.19 -11.50
CA GLN A 134 1.02 27.22 -11.31
C GLN A 134 1.61 28.63 -11.36
N ARG A 135 2.75 28.85 -10.70
CA ARG A 135 3.45 30.15 -10.75
C ARG A 135 3.85 30.52 -12.17
N VAL A 136 4.38 29.58 -12.95
CA VAL A 136 4.77 29.82 -14.35
C VAL A 136 3.55 30.19 -15.21
N THR A 137 2.43 29.47 -15.04
CA THR A 137 1.18 29.78 -15.74
C THR A 137 0.66 31.16 -15.38
N LEU A 138 0.60 31.49 -14.08
CA LEU A 138 0.19 32.81 -13.61
C LEU A 138 1.07 33.95 -14.16
N VAL A 139 2.38 33.75 -14.28
CA VAL A 139 3.28 34.76 -14.88
C VAL A 139 2.95 34.99 -16.36
N LYS A 140 2.65 33.92 -17.12
CA LYS A 140 2.25 34.03 -18.53
C LYS A 140 0.91 34.74 -18.68
N GLU A 141 -0.09 34.35 -17.88
CA GLU A 141 -1.42 34.98 -17.89
C GLU A 141 -1.36 36.46 -17.52
N ASN A 142 -0.58 36.82 -16.48
CA ASN A 142 -0.39 38.22 -16.10
C ASN A 142 0.27 39.05 -17.22
N ALA A 143 1.18 38.46 -17.99
CA ALA A 143 1.77 39.13 -19.15
C ALA A 143 0.73 39.40 -20.26
N ILE A 144 -0.18 38.46 -20.52
CA ILE A 144 -1.26 38.60 -21.51
C ILE A 144 -2.23 39.71 -21.11
N ILE A 145 -2.59 39.79 -19.82
CA ILE A 145 -3.57 40.77 -19.29
C ILE A 145 -2.91 42.16 -19.07
N GLY A 146 -1.61 42.31 -19.37
CA GLY A 146 -0.89 43.58 -19.21
C GLY A 146 -0.63 43.97 -17.74
N LYS A 147 -0.77 43.04 -16.79
CA LYS A 147 -0.45 43.27 -15.38
C LYS A 147 1.08 43.30 -15.21
N LYS A 148 1.66 44.49 -15.14
CA LYS A 148 3.09 44.68 -14.81
C LYS A 148 3.40 44.08 -13.44
N LYS A 149 4.56 43.42 -13.29
CA LYS A 149 5.07 43.03 -11.97
C LYS A 149 5.11 44.28 -11.08
N CYS A 150 4.39 44.25 -9.96
CA CYS A 150 4.50 45.30 -8.96
C CYS A 150 5.95 45.30 -8.44
N GLN A 151 6.73 46.32 -8.79
CA GLN A 151 8.15 46.43 -8.42
C GLN A 151 8.35 46.69 -6.90
N ASN A 152 7.28 46.90 -6.13
CA ASN A 152 7.35 47.36 -4.73
C ASN A 152 6.61 46.50 -3.69
N CYS A 153 6.13 45.29 -4.02
CA CYS A 153 5.57 44.43 -2.97
C CYS A 153 6.69 43.72 -2.18
N LYS A 154 7.05 44.29 -1.04
CA LYS A 154 7.73 43.58 0.05
C LYS A 154 6.78 42.51 0.61
N CYS A 155 6.69 41.35 -0.05
CA CYS A 155 6.10 40.15 0.56
C CYS A 155 7.19 39.53 1.44
N GLY A 156 7.21 39.89 2.72
CA GLY A 156 8.17 39.37 3.69
C GLY A 156 7.81 37.98 4.24
N GLY A 157 8.80 37.37 4.88
CA GLY A 157 8.64 36.26 5.84
C GLY A 157 8.59 34.88 5.23
#